data_AF-A0A9N9LXQ1-F1
#
_entry.id   AF-A0A9N9LXQ1-F1
#
_cell.length_a   1.000
_cell.length_b   1.000
_cell.length_c   1.000
_cell.angle_alpha   90.00
_cell.angle_beta   90.00
_cell.angle_gamma   90.00
#
_symmetry.space_group_name_H-M   'P 1'
#
loop_
_entity.id
_entity.type
_entity.pdbx_description
1 polymer ?
#
loop_
_entity_poly.entity_id
_entity_poly.type
_entity_poly.pdbx_seq_one_letter_code
_entity_poly.pdbx_strand_id
1 'polypeptide(L)'
;MASQIIDATAGGDCATEFTCFPRLPTELRLKIWGIICNTGRDLWIGAKYYRNTSDYSKLSEDEKEDTYLVFRYYTFSLPPAVLHVNHESRFEGLKYYTLAFGSGYKSAGQKFETTPRTYVNFQVDRICPHVKCMTLNCTPWGLMVRQPIRCLAFPWHRRDDSNNYFHFFAMMAQGIETHAAPFFLKNIEEFTLYDPEILKGPTKDLPKEQSQEAMSFTFYDLCYAVLAT
;
A
#
# COMPACT_ATOMS: atom_id res chain seq x y z
N MET A 1 -16.02 9.61 -60.18
CA MET A 1 -15.13 9.20 -59.08
C MET A 1 -15.75 9.66 -57.78
N ALA A 2 -16.55 8.80 -57.16
CA ALA A 2 -17.25 9.08 -55.91
C ALA A 2 -16.41 8.53 -54.76
N SER A 3 -15.95 9.42 -53.88
CA SER A 3 -15.28 9.07 -52.64
C SER A 3 -16.36 8.75 -51.60
N GLN A 4 -16.45 7.47 -51.20
CA GLN A 4 -17.27 7.05 -50.08
C GLN A 4 -16.48 7.27 -48.79
N ILE A 5 -16.88 8.29 -48.04
CA ILE A 5 -16.54 8.47 -46.63
C ILE A 5 -17.41 7.48 -45.86
N ILE A 6 -16.78 6.54 -45.16
CA ILE A 6 -17.47 5.59 -44.29
C ILE A 6 -17.70 6.30 -42.95
N ASP A 7 -18.93 6.74 -42.71
CA ASP A 7 -19.40 7.23 -41.42
C ASP A 7 -19.45 6.07 -40.41
N ALA A 8 -18.47 6.03 -39.50
CA ALA A 8 -18.41 5.08 -38.38
C ALA A 8 -19.19 5.59 -37.16
N THR A 9 -20.47 5.92 -37.36
CA THR A 9 -21.38 6.32 -36.27
C THR A 9 -22.68 5.54 -36.33
N ALA A 10 -22.68 4.29 -35.87
CA ALA A 10 -23.91 3.58 -35.50
C ALA A 10 -23.60 2.35 -34.63
N GLY A 11 -24.12 2.34 -33.40
CA GLY A 11 -24.31 1.13 -32.60
C GLY A 11 -23.05 0.52 -32.00
N GLY A 12 -22.42 1.22 -31.05
CA GLY A 12 -21.41 0.62 -30.19
C GLY A 12 -22.05 -0.40 -29.25
N ASP A 13 -22.29 -1.62 -29.74
CA ASP A 13 -22.57 -2.77 -28.90
C ASP A 13 -21.37 -2.91 -27.95
N CYS A 14 -21.57 -2.44 -26.72
CA CYS A 14 -20.61 -2.58 -25.66
C CYS A 14 -20.47 -4.08 -25.44
N ALA A 15 -19.43 -4.70 -26.01
CA ALA A 15 -19.14 -6.10 -25.81
C ALA A 15 -18.88 -6.31 -24.30
N THR A 16 -19.90 -6.70 -23.57
CA THR A 16 -19.88 -6.83 -22.10
C THR A 16 -19.21 -8.12 -21.64
N GLU A 17 -18.93 -9.05 -22.56
CA GLU A 17 -18.49 -10.40 -22.18
C GLU A 17 -17.41 -10.93 -23.10
N PHE A 18 -16.24 -11.22 -22.53
CA PHE A 18 -15.15 -11.89 -23.22
C PHE A 18 -15.36 -13.42 -23.14
N THR A 19 -16.13 -13.97 -24.08
CA THR A 19 -16.53 -15.39 -24.10
C THR A 19 -15.42 -16.35 -24.54
N CYS A 20 -14.30 -15.85 -25.04
CA CYS A 20 -13.21 -16.68 -25.55
C CYS A 20 -12.31 -17.25 -24.44
N PHE A 21 -12.31 -16.67 -23.23
CA PHE A 21 -11.39 -17.10 -22.17
C PHE A 21 -11.51 -18.59 -21.84
N PRO A 22 -12.71 -19.17 -21.63
CA PRO A 22 -12.83 -20.60 -21.31
C PRO A 22 -12.44 -21.53 -22.46
N ARG A 23 -12.36 -21.03 -23.70
CA ARG A 23 -12.00 -21.81 -24.90
C ARG A 23 -10.48 -21.88 -25.11
N LEU A 24 -9.71 -21.10 -24.38
CA LEU A 24 -8.25 -21.12 -24.46
C LEU A 24 -7.69 -22.41 -23.84
N PRO A 25 -6.63 -22.99 -24.44
CA PRO A 25 -5.84 -24.03 -23.79
C PRO A 25 -5.43 -23.61 -22.37
N THR A 26 -5.45 -24.57 -21.45
CA THR A 26 -5.18 -24.33 -20.02
C THR A 26 -3.85 -23.64 -19.80
N GLU A 27 -2.82 -23.96 -20.59
CA GLU A 27 -1.50 -23.35 -20.50
C GLU A 27 -1.54 -21.84 -20.77
N LEU A 28 -2.37 -21.40 -21.72
CA LEU A 28 -2.53 -19.98 -22.01
C LEU A 28 -3.33 -19.27 -20.93
N ARG A 29 -4.38 -19.92 -20.39
CA ARG A 29 -5.18 -19.36 -19.28
C ARG A 29 -4.32 -19.15 -18.03
N LEU A 30 -3.49 -20.12 -17.67
CA LEU A 30 -2.56 -20.02 -16.55
C LEU A 30 -1.51 -18.93 -16.77
N LYS A 31 -0.97 -18.77 -18.00
CA LYS A 31 -0.08 -17.66 -18.33
C LYS A 31 -0.74 -16.30 -18.16
N ILE A 32 -1.99 -16.15 -18.61
CA ILE A 32 -2.75 -14.90 -18.44
C ILE A 32 -2.96 -14.60 -16.96
N TRP A 33 -3.35 -15.59 -16.15
CA TRP A 33 -3.48 -15.41 -14.70
C TRP A 33 -2.16 -15.04 -14.05
N GLY A 34 -1.04 -15.67 -14.44
CA GLY A 34 0.29 -15.32 -13.97
C GLY A 34 0.65 -13.85 -14.26
N ILE A 35 0.37 -13.35 -15.46
CA ILE A 35 0.59 -11.93 -15.82
C ILE A 35 -0.24 -11.00 -14.94
N ILE A 36 -1.53 -11.31 -14.76
CA ILE A 36 -2.45 -10.50 -13.94
C ILE A 36 -1.99 -10.50 -12.47
N CYS A 37 -1.53 -11.64 -11.94
CA CYS A 37 -1.04 -11.72 -10.56
C CYS A 37 0.22 -10.90 -10.31
N ASN A 38 1.02 -10.65 -11.35
CA ASN A 38 2.24 -9.84 -11.31
C ASN A 38 2.02 -8.40 -11.80
N THR A 39 0.76 -7.97 -11.96
CA THR A 39 0.44 -6.57 -12.21
C THR A 39 0.41 -5.83 -10.88
N GLY A 40 1.34 -4.89 -10.69
CA GLY A 40 1.44 -4.09 -9.46
C GLY A 40 0.21 -3.20 -9.24
N ARG A 41 -0.08 -2.95 -7.96
CA ARG A 41 -1.18 -2.06 -7.54
C ARG A 41 -0.83 -1.33 -6.26
N ASP A 42 -1.56 -0.25 -6.01
CA ASP A 42 -1.41 0.53 -4.79
C ASP A 42 -2.26 -0.06 -3.66
N LEU A 43 -1.57 -0.43 -2.58
CA LEU A 43 -2.17 -1.01 -1.40
C LEU A 43 -2.12 -0.02 -0.25
N TRP A 44 -3.25 0.65 -0.04
CA TRP A 44 -3.42 1.63 1.03
C TRP A 44 -3.59 0.95 2.36
N ILE A 45 -2.65 1.15 3.29
CA ILE A 45 -2.70 0.53 4.61
C ILE A 45 -2.78 1.61 5.68
N GLY A 46 -3.85 1.57 6.48
CA GLY A 46 -3.98 2.37 7.69
C GLY A 46 -4.08 1.49 8.93
N ALA A 47 -3.84 2.08 10.10
CA ALA A 47 -4.11 1.45 11.40
C ALA A 47 -5.25 2.16 12.12
N LYS A 48 -6.18 1.38 12.66
CA LYS A 48 -7.26 1.87 13.52
C LYS A 48 -7.00 1.37 14.94
N TYR A 49 -6.83 2.30 15.86
CA TYR A 49 -6.66 2.02 17.29
C TYR A 49 -8.02 1.78 17.96
N TYR A 50 -8.08 0.81 18.87
CA TYR A 50 -9.32 0.44 19.57
C TYR A 50 -9.53 1.21 20.87
N ARG A 51 -8.48 1.81 21.45
CA ARG A 51 -8.60 2.65 22.65
C ARG A 51 -8.75 4.11 22.24
N ASN A 52 -9.64 4.83 22.91
CA ASN A 52 -9.81 6.26 22.71
C ASN A 52 -8.50 6.95 23.13
N THR A 53 -7.80 7.57 22.19
CA THR A 53 -6.50 8.23 22.43
C THR A 53 -6.59 9.34 23.48
N SER A 54 -7.80 9.84 23.75
CA SER A 54 -8.10 10.79 24.81
C SER A 54 -7.66 10.31 26.20
N ASP A 55 -7.70 9.00 26.46
CA ASP A 55 -7.29 8.48 27.78
C ASP A 55 -5.79 8.20 27.84
N TYR A 56 -5.08 8.10 26.71
CA TYR A 56 -3.62 7.95 26.70
C TYR A 56 -2.92 9.16 27.33
N SER A 57 -3.47 10.36 27.09
CA SER A 57 -2.96 11.59 27.72
C SER A 57 -3.13 11.63 29.25
N LYS A 58 -4.00 10.77 29.80
CA LYS A 58 -4.28 10.69 31.24
C LYS A 58 -3.50 9.59 31.96
N LEU A 59 -2.80 8.73 31.20
CA LEU A 59 -1.94 7.70 31.77
C LEU A 59 -0.67 8.33 32.35
N SER A 60 -0.16 7.77 33.45
CA SER A 60 1.19 8.09 33.92
C SER A 60 2.25 7.67 32.89
N GLU A 61 3.48 8.18 33.00
CA GLU A 61 4.58 7.74 32.12
C GLU A 61 4.81 6.23 32.23
N ASP A 62 4.77 5.67 33.45
CA ASP A 62 4.88 4.23 33.68
C ASP A 62 3.75 3.44 32.99
N GLU A 63 2.51 3.95 33.05
CA GLU A 63 1.37 3.32 32.38
C GLU A 63 1.47 3.44 30.85
N LYS A 64 2.04 4.54 30.33
CA LYS A 64 2.26 4.71 28.88
C LYS A 64 3.30 3.75 28.35
N GLU A 65 4.34 3.46 29.13
CA GLU A 65 5.39 2.50 28.78
C GLU A 65 4.84 1.07 28.67
N ASP A 66 3.90 0.70 29.55
CA ASP A 66 3.24 -0.62 29.56
C ASP A 66 2.01 -0.73 28.64
N THR A 67 1.46 0.40 28.18
CA THR A 67 0.27 0.41 27.32
C THR A 67 0.65 0.25 25.84
N TYR A 68 0.74 -1.01 25.40
CA TYR A 68 0.71 -1.32 23.97
C TYR A 68 -0.65 -0.90 23.39
N LEU A 69 -0.63 0.00 22.41
CA LEU A 69 -1.84 0.39 21.73
C LEU A 69 -2.37 -0.77 20.91
N VAL A 70 -3.59 -1.18 21.26
CA VAL A 70 -4.39 -2.12 20.49
C VAL A 70 -4.76 -1.49 19.16
N PHE A 71 -4.28 -2.03 18.05
CA PHE A 71 -4.70 -1.58 16.72
C PHE A 71 -4.97 -2.74 15.76
N ARG A 72 -5.76 -2.43 14.74
CA ARG A 72 -6.02 -3.29 13.60
C ARG A 72 -5.74 -2.53 12.31
N TYR A 73 -5.07 -3.19 11.38
CA TYR A 73 -4.91 -2.64 10.05
C TYR A 73 -6.22 -2.66 9.27
N TYR A 74 -6.39 -1.64 8.45
CA TYR A 74 -7.45 -1.57 7.47
C TYR A 74 -6.88 -1.11 6.13
N THR A 75 -7.60 -1.44 5.07
CA THR A 75 -7.29 -1.00 3.72
C THR A 75 -8.58 -0.58 3.03
N PHE A 76 -8.48 0.40 2.14
CA PHE A 76 -9.54 0.74 1.20
C PHE A 76 -9.36 0.03 -0.14
N SER A 77 -8.20 -0.58 -0.38
CA SER A 77 -7.93 -1.33 -1.59
C SER A 77 -8.77 -2.62 -1.58
N LEU A 78 -9.49 -2.85 -2.67
CA LEU A 78 -10.25 -4.08 -2.86
C LEU A 78 -9.29 -5.30 -2.92
N PRO A 79 -9.76 -6.50 -2.54
CA PRO A 79 -9.03 -7.73 -2.83
C PRO A 79 -8.70 -7.84 -4.33
N PRO A 80 -7.57 -8.46 -4.72
CA PRO A 80 -7.22 -8.67 -6.13
C PRO A 80 -8.36 -9.37 -6.86
N ALA A 81 -8.78 -8.82 -8.01
CA ALA A 81 -9.88 -9.39 -8.80
C ALA A 81 -9.62 -10.88 -9.15
N VAL A 82 -8.36 -11.25 -9.38
CA VAL A 82 -7.92 -12.63 -9.68
C VAL A 82 -8.33 -13.65 -8.60
N LEU A 83 -8.55 -13.22 -7.35
CA LEU A 83 -9.01 -14.12 -6.27
C LEU A 83 -10.53 -14.35 -6.27
N HIS A 84 -11.27 -13.60 -7.09
CA HIS A 84 -12.73 -13.58 -7.11
C HIS A 84 -13.36 -13.95 -8.47
N VAL A 85 -12.57 -14.05 -9.55
CA VAL A 85 -13.11 -14.38 -10.89
C VAL A 85 -13.69 -15.79 -10.95
N ASN A 86 -12.87 -16.82 -10.71
CA ASN A 86 -13.26 -18.23 -10.74
C ASN A 86 -12.27 -19.09 -9.92
N HIS A 87 -12.52 -20.40 -9.85
CA HIS A 87 -11.69 -21.32 -9.07
C HIS A 87 -10.25 -21.41 -9.57
N GLU A 88 -10.03 -21.49 -10.89
CA GLU A 88 -8.70 -21.57 -11.50
C GLU A 88 -7.87 -20.30 -11.23
N SER A 89 -8.49 -19.14 -11.44
CA SER A 89 -7.91 -17.83 -11.18
C SER A 89 -7.51 -17.68 -9.71
N ARG A 90 -8.37 -18.11 -8.78
CA ARG A 90 -8.05 -18.09 -7.35
C ARG A 90 -6.89 -19.04 -7.01
N PHE A 91 -6.91 -20.26 -7.57
CA PHE A 91 -5.85 -21.24 -7.34
C PHE A 91 -4.49 -20.70 -7.82
N GLU A 92 -4.45 -20.05 -8.99
CA GLU A 92 -3.24 -19.42 -9.49
C GLU A 92 -2.83 -18.20 -8.64
N GLY A 93 -3.79 -17.33 -8.29
CA GLY A 93 -3.54 -16.13 -7.51
C GLY A 93 -2.97 -16.41 -6.12
N LEU A 94 -3.42 -17.47 -5.45
CA LEU A 94 -2.92 -17.85 -4.13
C LEU A 94 -1.46 -18.35 -4.13
N LYS A 95 -0.83 -18.56 -5.30
CA LYS A 95 0.62 -18.78 -5.40
C LYS A 95 1.43 -17.49 -5.18
N TYR A 96 0.84 -16.33 -5.48
CA TYR A 96 1.51 -15.02 -5.45
C TYR A 96 1.05 -14.16 -4.27
N TYR A 97 -0.22 -14.25 -3.90
CA TYR A 97 -0.82 -13.43 -2.85
C TYR A 97 -0.87 -14.16 -1.52
N THR A 98 -0.43 -13.48 -0.46
CA THR A 98 -0.52 -13.96 0.93
C THR A 98 -1.35 -13.00 1.76
N LEU A 99 -2.03 -13.52 2.80
CA LEU A 99 -2.73 -12.65 3.75
C LEU A 99 -1.70 -12.01 4.69
N ALA A 100 -1.70 -10.69 4.75
CA ALA A 100 -0.80 -9.89 5.58
C ALA A 100 -1.55 -8.92 6.51
N PHE A 101 -0.77 -8.17 7.29
CA PHE A 101 -1.26 -7.16 8.22
C PHE A 101 -2.21 -7.73 9.29
N GLY A 102 -1.82 -8.85 9.89
CA GLY A 102 -2.29 -9.21 11.23
C GLY A 102 -1.42 -8.52 12.29
N SER A 103 -1.96 -8.33 13.48
CA SER A 103 -1.23 -7.81 14.63
C SER A 103 -1.29 -8.81 15.78
N GLY A 104 -0.25 -8.84 16.61
CA GLY A 104 -0.21 -9.66 17.81
C GLY A 104 0.58 -8.92 18.89
N TYR A 105 -0.04 -8.64 20.04
CA TYR A 105 0.63 -7.96 21.15
C TYR A 105 0.18 -8.54 22.49
N LYS A 106 1.03 -8.40 23.50
CA LYS A 106 0.78 -8.82 24.88
C LYS A 106 0.82 -7.58 25.77
N SER A 107 -0.21 -7.35 26.57
CA SER A 107 -0.25 -6.26 27.56
C SER A 107 -0.95 -6.75 28.82
N ALA A 108 -0.37 -6.48 30.00
CA ALA A 108 -0.90 -6.88 31.30
C ALA A 108 -1.33 -8.37 31.38
N GLY A 109 -0.53 -9.28 30.81
CA GLY A 109 -0.81 -10.72 30.78
C GLY A 109 -1.90 -11.15 29.79
N GLN A 110 -2.54 -10.22 29.08
CA GLN A 110 -3.51 -10.51 28.02
C GLN A 110 -2.82 -10.53 26.66
N LYS A 111 -3.16 -11.53 25.84
CA LYS A 111 -2.72 -11.66 24.44
C LYS A 111 -3.84 -11.21 23.53
N PHE A 112 -3.52 -10.32 22.61
CA PHE A 112 -4.45 -9.83 21.61
C PHE A 112 -3.90 -10.08 20.22
N GLU A 113 -4.73 -10.64 19.35
CA GLU A 113 -4.35 -10.95 17.97
C GLU A 113 -5.44 -10.50 17.01
N THR A 114 -5.03 -9.90 15.90
CA THR A 114 -5.90 -9.61 14.77
C THR A 114 -5.50 -10.50 13.61
N THR A 115 -6.49 -11.18 13.02
CA THR A 115 -6.25 -12.04 11.87
C THR A 115 -5.85 -11.19 10.67
N PRO A 116 -4.81 -11.59 9.90
CA PRO A 116 -4.52 -11.01 8.59
C PRO A 116 -5.73 -11.08 7.66
N ARG A 117 -6.05 -9.99 6.95
CA ARG A 117 -7.23 -9.92 6.06
C ARG A 117 -6.97 -9.34 4.68
N THR A 118 -5.76 -8.84 4.43
CA THR A 118 -5.43 -8.18 3.18
C THR A 118 -4.52 -9.07 2.37
N TYR A 119 -4.92 -9.41 1.15
CA TYR A 119 -4.07 -10.12 0.21
C TYR A 119 -3.01 -9.18 -0.37
N VAL A 120 -1.75 -9.61 -0.33
CA VAL A 120 -0.59 -8.84 -0.79
C VAL A 120 0.33 -9.72 -1.60
N ASN A 121 0.79 -9.20 -2.74
CA ASN A 121 1.94 -9.73 -3.46
C ASN A 121 3.13 -8.78 -3.24
N PHE A 122 3.98 -9.06 -2.25
CA PHE A 122 5.10 -8.18 -1.87
C PHE A 122 6.14 -7.94 -2.96
N GLN A 123 6.11 -8.72 -4.05
CA GLN A 123 7.00 -8.57 -5.20
C GLN A 123 6.56 -7.49 -6.19
N VAL A 124 5.29 -7.10 -6.19
CA VAL A 124 4.72 -6.16 -7.19
C VAL A 124 3.75 -5.14 -6.59
N ASP A 125 3.11 -5.44 -5.46
CA ASP A 125 2.22 -4.51 -4.78
C ASP A 125 3.05 -3.40 -4.13
N ARG A 126 2.63 -2.16 -4.35
CA ARG A 126 3.22 -0.98 -3.74
C ARG A 126 2.46 -0.64 -2.48
N ILE A 127 3.14 -0.70 -1.33
CA ILE A 127 2.52 -0.40 -0.04
C ILE A 127 2.45 1.10 0.16
N CYS A 128 1.27 1.64 0.43
CA CYS A 128 1.01 3.06 0.64
C CYS A 128 0.48 3.30 2.06
N PRO A 129 1.33 3.60 3.06
CA PRO A 129 0.87 3.90 4.41
C PRO A 129 -0.01 5.16 4.44
N HIS A 130 -1.17 5.08 5.10
CA HIS A 130 -2.10 6.20 5.22
C HIS A 130 -1.64 7.21 6.29
N VAL A 131 -1.63 8.51 5.98
CA VAL A 131 -1.05 9.60 6.80
C VAL A 131 -1.58 9.66 8.23
N LYS A 132 -2.87 9.40 8.46
CA LYS A 132 -3.44 9.39 9.82
C LYS A 132 -2.86 8.30 10.73
N CYS A 133 -2.14 7.33 10.17
CA CYS A 133 -1.36 6.36 10.94
C CYS A 133 -0.11 6.99 11.58
N MET A 134 0.33 8.16 11.10
CA MET A 134 1.64 8.76 11.41
C MET A 134 1.57 9.97 12.35
N THR A 135 0.39 10.58 12.56
CA THR A 135 0.26 11.90 13.21
C THR A 135 -0.05 11.89 14.71
N LEU A 136 -0.23 10.73 15.33
CA LEU A 136 -0.46 10.65 16.78
C LEU A 136 0.88 10.34 17.45
N ASN A 137 1.20 11.02 18.56
CA ASN A 137 2.37 10.81 19.46
C ASN A 137 2.44 9.39 20.07
N CYS A 138 1.75 8.46 19.46
CA CYS A 138 1.67 7.05 19.73
C CYS A 138 2.59 6.37 18.72
N THR A 139 3.85 6.10 19.10
CA THR A 139 4.87 5.37 18.30
C THR A 139 4.42 5.04 16.86
N PRO A 140 4.62 5.99 15.90
CA PRO A 140 3.97 6.10 14.57
C PRO A 140 4.02 4.93 13.59
N TRP A 141 4.42 3.74 14.00
CA TRP A 141 5.28 2.96 13.14
C TRP A 141 4.88 1.48 13.08
N GLY A 142 3.78 1.11 13.73
CA GLY A 142 3.29 -0.25 13.86
C GLY A 142 2.81 -0.87 12.57
N LEU A 143 3.53 -0.80 11.44
CA LEU A 143 3.42 -1.75 10.34
C LEU A 143 4.45 -2.87 10.56
N MET A 144 4.13 -3.83 11.43
CA MET A 144 4.96 -5.01 11.68
C MET A 144 4.83 -5.98 10.52
N VAL A 145 5.36 -5.61 9.37
CA VAL A 145 5.51 -6.52 8.24
C VAL A 145 6.87 -7.18 8.40
N ARG A 146 6.85 -8.48 8.74
CA ARG A 146 8.07 -9.30 8.78
C ARG A 146 8.55 -9.73 7.39
N GLN A 147 7.74 -9.46 6.36
CA GLN A 147 8.05 -9.78 4.98
C GLN A 147 8.83 -8.63 4.34
N PRO A 148 9.81 -8.93 3.46
CA PRO A 148 10.48 -7.90 2.69
C PRO A 148 9.45 -7.18 1.80
N ILE A 149 9.45 -5.86 1.83
CA ILE A 149 8.59 -5.01 1.00
C ILE A 149 9.45 -4.48 -0.13
N ARG A 150 9.12 -4.81 -1.38
CA ARG A 150 9.88 -4.35 -2.54
C ARG A 150 9.62 -2.87 -2.85
N CYS A 151 8.35 -2.48 -2.89
CA CYS A 151 7.90 -1.16 -3.33
C CYS A 151 7.12 -0.46 -2.21
N LEU A 152 7.62 0.69 -1.75
CA LEU A 152 7.00 1.48 -0.68
C LEU A 152 6.76 2.92 -1.17
N ALA A 153 5.57 3.45 -0.94
CA ALA A 153 5.20 4.80 -1.37
C ALA A 153 4.67 5.66 -0.22
N PHE A 154 5.20 6.88 -0.09
CA PHE A 154 4.77 7.83 0.93
C PHE A 154 4.21 9.12 0.32
N PRO A 155 3.19 9.71 0.97
CA PRO A 155 2.73 11.03 0.61
C PRO A 155 3.78 12.07 0.97
N TRP A 156 4.15 12.89 -0.01
CA TRP A 156 4.98 14.05 0.14
C TRP A 156 4.13 15.24 0.59
N HIS A 157 4.20 15.60 1.87
CA HIS A 157 3.54 16.78 2.38
C HIS A 157 4.43 18.02 2.20
N ARG A 158 3.97 18.96 1.35
CA ARG A 158 4.71 20.17 0.97
C ARG A 158 4.76 21.27 2.05
N ARG A 159 4.08 21.09 3.20
CA ARG A 159 3.99 22.10 4.27
C ARG A 159 4.69 21.61 5.54
N ASP A 160 5.71 22.35 5.96
CA ASP A 160 6.39 22.52 7.27
C ASP A 160 6.71 21.30 8.19
N ASP A 161 6.09 20.14 8.01
CA ASP A 161 6.38 18.90 8.76
C ASP A 161 7.34 17.96 8.02
N SER A 162 7.98 18.40 6.93
CA SER A 162 8.94 17.61 6.13
C SER A 162 10.11 17.08 6.97
N ASN A 163 10.46 17.78 8.06
CA ASN A 163 11.51 17.34 8.98
C ASN A 163 11.22 15.97 9.62
N ASN A 164 9.95 15.62 9.85
CA ASN A 164 9.63 14.34 10.49
C ASN A 164 9.82 13.14 9.54
N TYR A 165 9.52 13.31 8.26
CA TYR A 165 9.72 12.26 7.26
C TYR A 165 11.20 12.08 6.92
N PHE A 166 11.93 13.17 6.69
CA PHE A 166 13.37 13.10 6.43
C PHE A 166 14.14 12.53 7.61
N HIS A 167 13.81 12.94 8.84
CA HIS A 167 14.44 12.36 10.03
C HIS A 167 14.14 10.86 10.14
N PHE A 168 12.91 10.43 9.87
CA PHE A 168 12.59 9.01 9.80
C PHE A 168 13.42 8.28 8.74
N PHE A 169 13.49 8.78 7.51
CA PHE A 169 14.28 8.15 6.46
C PHE A 169 15.77 8.13 6.78
N ALA A 170 16.29 9.18 7.43
CA ALA A 170 17.67 9.24 7.90
C ALA A 170 17.96 8.18 8.98
N MET A 171 17.05 8.01 9.95
CA MET A 171 17.18 6.98 10.98
C MET A 171 17.12 5.56 10.38
N MET A 172 16.22 5.34 9.41
CA MET A 172 16.10 4.07 8.69
C MET A 172 17.35 3.75 7.86
N ALA A 173 17.90 4.74 7.14
CA ALA A 173 19.10 4.59 6.33
C ALA A 173 20.35 4.29 7.16
N GLN A 174 20.43 4.81 8.39
CA GLN A 174 21.53 4.55 9.31
C GLN A 174 21.45 3.17 10.00
N GLY A 175 20.43 2.36 9.68
CA GLY A 175 20.21 1.07 10.32
C GLY A 175 19.96 1.19 11.83
N ILE A 176 19.55 2.37 12.31
CA ILE A 176 19.22 2.59 13.70
C ILE A 176 17.90 1.88 13.94
N GLU A 177 17.98 0.69 14.54
CA GLU A 177 16.84 0.00 15.12
C GLU A 177 16.30 0.87 16.25
N THR A 178 15.38 1.77 15.93
CA THR A 178 14.61 2.42 16.97
C THR A 178 13.50 1.47 17.40
N HIS A 179 13.33 1.32 18.72
CA HIS A 179 12.11 0.76 19.29
C HIS A 179 10.85 1.48 18.78
N ALA A 180 11.03 2.71 18.28
CA ALA A 180 10.01 3.48 17.64
C ALA A 180 9.62 2.93 16.26
N ALA A 181 10.47 2.37 15.41
CA ALA A 181 10.14 2.06 14.00
C ALA A 181 9.92 0.55 13.67
N PRO A 182 8.73 -0.07 13.90
CA PRO A 182 8.40 -1.44 13.51
C PRO A 182 8.42 -1.80 12.03
N PHE A 183 8.83 -0.88 11.17
CA PHE A 183 9.11 -1.27 9.80
C PHE A 183 10.46 -1.99 9.75
N PHE A 184 10.44 -3.31 9.71
CA PHE A 184 11.60 -4.06 9.22
C PHE A 184 11.65 -3.89 7.69
N LEU A 185 12.06 -2.72 7.22
CA LEU A 185 12.27 -2.40 5.81
C LEU A 185 13.53 -3.10 5.30
N LYS A 186 13.52 -4.43 5.33
CA LYS A 186 14.53 -5.23 4.67
C LYS A 186 14.14 -5.36 3.21
N ASN A 187 15.11 -5.13 2.33
CA ASN A 187 14.99 -5.32 0.88
C ASN A 187 13.96 -4.39 0.20
N ILE A 188 13.88 -3.12 0.60
CA ILE A 188 13.24 -2.11 -0.26
C ILE A 188 14.12 -1.92 -1.49
N GLU A 189 13.53 -2.19 -2.66
CA GLU A 189 14.17 -1.92 -3.94
C GLU A 189 13.70 -0.58 -4.51
N GLU A 190 12.42 -0.24 -4.31
CA GLU A 190 11.80 0.94 -4.89
C GLU A 190 11.09 1.78 -3.82
N PHE A 191 11.33 3.08 -3.89
CA PHE A 191 10.73 4.06 -3.00
C PHE A 191 10.10 5.20 -3.81
N THR A 192 8.81 5.46 -3.60
CA THR A 192 8.10 6.54 -4.30
C THR A 192 7.61 7.60 -3.33
N LEU A 193 7.86 8.87 -3.66
CA LEU A 193 7.20 10.00 -3.02
C LEU A 193 6.13 10.52 -3.96
N TYR A 194 4.90 10.65 -3.47
CA TYR A 194 3.78 11.14 -4.28
C TYR A 194 3.11 12.34 -3.61
N ASP A 195 2.64 13.31 -4.38
CA ASP A 195 1.79 14.35 -3.81
C ASP A 195 0.41 13.75 -3.50
N PRO A 196 -0.06 13.76 -2.24
CA PRO A 196 -1.36 13.20 -1.89
C PRO A 196 -2.54 13.90 -2.60
N GLU A 197 -2.36 15.13 -3.09
CA GLU A 197 -3.36 15.83 -3.89
C GLU A 197 -3.59 15.16 -5.25
N ILE A 198 -2.57 14.48 -5.82
CA ILE A 198 -2.69 13.72 -7.07
C ILE A 198 -3.66 12.53 -6.89
N LEU A 199 -3.78 12.01 -5.67
CA LEU A 199 -4.54 10.79 -5.37
C LEU A 199 -5.95 11.06 -4.86
N LYS A 200 -6.39 12.32 -4.71
CA LYS A 200 -7.79 12.64 -4.37
C LYS A 200 -8.79 12.29 -5.48
N GLY A 201 -8.33 11.64 -6.56
CA GLY A 201 -9.11 11.39 -7.77
C GLY A 201 -9.43 12.71 -8.47
N PRO A 202 -10.06 12.66 -9.65
CA PRO A 202 -10.60 13.87 -10.24
C PRO A 202 -11.68 14.42 -9.29
N THR A 203 -11.35 15.45 -8.52
CA THR A 203 -12.33 16.47 -8.20
C THR A 203 -12.96 16.85 -9.54
N LYS A 204 -14.29 16.85 -9.61
CA LYS A 204 -15.09 16.84 -10.86
C LYS A 204 -14.76 17.97 -11.87
N ASP A 205 -13.85 18.88 -11.54
CA ASP A 205 -13.59 20.14 -12.23
C ASP A 205 -12.12 20.38 -12.62
N LEU A 206 -11.18 19.43 -12.43
CA LEU A 206 -9.76 19.65 -12.75
C LEU A 206 -9.37 19.11 -14.16
N PRO A 207 -8.73 19.92 -15.03
CA PRO A 207 -8.30 19.51 -16.37
C PRO A 207 -7.31 18.34 -16.34
N LYS A 208 -7.53 17.36 -17.23
CA LYS A 208 -6.74 16.10 -17.35
C LYS A 208 -5.25 16.28 -17.70
N GLU A 209 -4.81 17.47 -18.09
CA GLU A 209 -3.47 17.71 -18.65
C GLU A 209 -2.37 18.02 -17.62
N GLN A 210 -2.68 18.05 -16.32
CA GLN A 210 -1.67 18.28 -15.26
C GLN A 210 -1.46 17.07 -14.35
N SER A 211 -1.27 15.88 -14.93
CA SER A 211 -0.65 14.77 -14.19
C SER A 211 0.81 15.11 -13.92
N GLN A 212 1.09 15.74 -12.77
CA GLN A 212 2.44 16.00 -12.30
C GLN A 212 3.20 14.67 -12.09
N GLU A 213 4.47 14.66 -12.48
CA GLU A 213 5.36 13.51 -12.35
C GLU A 213 5.54 13.15 -10.88
N ALA A 214 5.18 11.92 -10.50
CA ALA A 214 5.64 11.35 -9.25
C ALA A 214 7.16 11.20 -9.33
N MET A 215 7.89 11.69 -8.33
CA MET A 215 9.33 11.47 -8.26
C MET A 215 9.58 10.07 -7.67
N SER A 216 10.06 9.16 -8.50
CA SER A 216 10.57 7.87 -8.07
C SER A 216 12.05 8.01 -7.71
N PHE A 217 12.43 7.52 -6.54
CA PHE A 217 13.82 7.48 -6.11
C PHE A 217 14.20 6.03 -5.84
N THR A 218 15.44 5.65 -6.15
CA THR A 218 15.98 4.41 -5.59
C THR A 218 16.31 4.64 -4.12
N PHE A 219 16.39 3.57 -3.33
CA PHE A 219 16.82 3.68 -1.92
C PHE A 219 18.20 4.36 -1.81
N TYR A 220 19.09 4.11 -2.77
CA TYR A 220 20.41 4.74 -2.83
C TYR A 220 20.34 6.26 -3.03
N ASP A 221 19.45 6.74 -3.90
CA ASP A 221 19.27 8.17 -4.14
C ASP A 221 18.84 8.90 -2.86
N LEU A 222 17.96 8.29 -2.07
CA LEU A 222 17.55 8.83 -0.77
C LEU A 222 18.71 8.87 0.22
N CYS A 223 19.45 7.77 0.36
CA CYS A 223 20.59 7.71 1.26
C CYS A 223 21.64 8.77 0.92
N TYR A 224 21.93 8.98 -0.38
CA TYR A 224 22.84 10.02 -0.82
C TYR A 224 22.32 11.43 -0.53
N ALA A 225 21.02 11.69 -0.77
CA ALA A 225 20.41 12.99 -0.47
C ALA A 225 20.46 13.32 1.02
N VAL A 226 20.20 12.34 1.89
CA VAL A 226 20.28 12.52 3.36
C VAL A 226 21.72 12.72 3.83
N LEU A 227 22.70 12.01 3.27
CA LEU A 227 24.11 12.17 3.66
C LEU A 227 24.73 13.48 3.16
N ALA A 228 24.14 14.12 2.15
CA ALA A 228 24.62 15.37 1.57
C ALA A 228 24.06 16.64 2.28
N THR A 229 23.09 16.49 3.18
CA THR A 229 22.50 17.56 4.01
C THR A 229 23.04 17.53 5.43
#